data_AF-A0A1F3Z5K3-F1
#
_entry.id   AF-A0A1F3Z5K3-F1
#
_cell.length_a   1.000
_cell.length_b   1.000
_cell.length_c   1.000
_cell.angle_alpha   90.00
_cell.angle_beta   90.00
_cell.angle_gamma   90.00
#
_symmetry.space_group_name_H-M   'P 1'
#
loop_
_entity.id
_entity.type
_entity.pdbx_description
1 polymer ?
#
loop_
_entity_poly.entity_id
_entity_poly.type
_entity_poly.pdbx_seq_one_letter_code
_entity_poly.pdbx_strand_id
1 'polypeptide(L)'
;MSEVSMSKIKDEMRTEYKRKDLGKGVRGKYFERYAKGTNLVLLNDKVAKAFPSAEAVNEALLGLLALTEQTARITSRATRASRKRFVA
;
A
#
# COMPACT_ATOMS: atom_id res chain seq x y z
N MET A 1 -6.47 20.08 -3.51
CA MET A 1 -6.46 19.66 -4.92
C MET A 1 -5.08 19.95 -5.50
N SER A 2 -4.26 18.92 -5.64
CA SER A 2 -3.10 18.94 -6.52
C SER A 2 -2.86 17.48 -6.91
N GLU A 3 -3.44 17.08 -8.03
CA GLU A 3 -3.19 15.81 -8.69
C GLU A 3 -1.67 15.70 -8.91
N VAL A 4 -1.03 14.77 -8.21
CA VAL A 4 0.36 14.42 -8.50
C VAL A 4 0.33 13.66 -9.81
N SER A 5 0.63 14.40 -10.87
CA SER A 5 0.74 13.97 -12.26
C SER A 5 1.54 12.67 -12.40
N MET A 6 0.83 11.56 -12.53
CA MET A 6 1.36 10.25 -12.92
C MET A 6 1.68 10.21 -14.44
N SER A 7 2.03 11.36 -15.02
CA SER A 7 2.24 11.54 -16.47
C SER A 7 3.68 11.89 -16.86
N LYS A 8 4.56 12.27 -15.91
CA LYS A 8 5.93 12.70 -16.25
C LYS A 8 6.95 11.58 -16.44
N ILE A 9 6.69 10.35 -15.98
CA ILE A 9 7.65 9.24 -16.12
C ILE A 9 7.64 8.64 -17.54
N LYS A 10 6.52 8.77 -18.27
CA LYS A 10 6.41 8.24 -19.63
C LYS A 10 7.31 8.95 -20.64
N ASP A 11 7.68 10.21 -20.38
CA ASP A 11 8.35 11.07 -21.35
C ASP A 11 9.89 10.97 -21.32
N GLU A 12 10.47 10.21 -20.39
CA GLU A 12 11.92 10.05 -20.27
C GLU A 12 12.44 8.73 -20.89
N MET A 13 11.55 7.80 -21.20
CA MET A 13 11.93 6.50 -21.78
C MET A 13 12.07 6.62 -23.29
N ARG A 14 13.28 6.37 -23.80
CA ARG A 14 13.54 6.38 -25.25
C ARG A 14 12.87 5.18 -25.92
N THR A 15 12.38 5.38 -27.15
CA THR A 15 11.86 4.30 -28.00
C THR A 15 12.87 3.16 -28.16
N GLU A 16 14.16 3.49 -28.24
CA GLU A 16 15.25 2.53 -28.36
C GLU A 16 16.48 2.97 -27.58
N TYR A 17 17.21 1.98 -27.07
CA TYR A 17 18.50 2.16 -26.41
C TYR A 17 19.61 1.50 -27.22
N LYS A 18 20.68 2.24 -27.50
CA LYS A 18 21.90 1.69 -28.11
C LYS A 18 22.80 1.15 -27.01
N ARG A 19 23.71 0.22 -27.36
CA ARG A 19 24.63 -0.39 -26.38
C ARG A 19 25.42 0.62 -25.55
N LYS A 20 25.79 1.73 -26.17
CA LYS A 20 26.49 2.88 -25.56
C LYS A 20 25.67 3.60 -24.47
N ASP A 21 24.35 3.53 -24.55
CA ASP A 21 23.44 4.17 -23.59
C ASP A 21 23.31 3.33 -22.31
N LEU A 22 23.56 2.02 -22.39
CA LEU A 22 23.34 1.06 -21.30
C LEU A 22 24.53 0.94 -20.31
N GLY A 23 25.64 1.64 -20.57
CA GLY A 23 26.84 1.61 -19.72
C GLY A 23 27.46 0.21 -19.54
N LYS A 24 28.30 0.05 -18.51
CA LYS A 24 28.92 -1.23 -18.17
C LYS A 24 27.92 -2.12 -17.43
N GLY A 25 27.73 -3.35 -17.93
CA GLY A 25 26.87 -4.33 -17.27
C GLY A 25 27.52 -4.85 -16.00
N VAL A 26 26.81 -4.77 -14.87
CA VAL A 26 27.25 -5.32 -13.58
C VAL A 26 26.41 -6.54 -13.26
N ARG A 27 27.07 -7.70 -13.11
CA ARG A 27 26.40 -8.95 -12.73
C ARG A 27 25.80 -8.78 -11.35
N GLY A 28 24.52 -9.13 -11.21
CA GLY A 28 23.82 -9.08 -9.92
C GLY A 28 23.44 -7.68 -9.42
N LYS A 29 23.49 -6.63 -10.25
CA LYS A 29 23.16 -5.23 -9.85
C LYS A 29 21.85 -5.09 -9.05
N TYR A 30 20.84 -5.90 -9.36
CA TYR A 30 19.54 -5.92 -8.69
C TYR A 30 19.23 -7.25 -8.02
N PHE A 31 20.20 -8.15 -7.90
CA PHE A 31 19.99 -9.51 -7.38
C PHE A 31 19.42 -9.49 -5.97
N GLU A 32 20.00 -8.71 -5.07
CA GLU A 32 19.50 -8.60 -3.69
C GLU A 32 18.07 -8.05 -3.63
N ARG A 33 17.73 -7.07 -4.47
CA ARG A 33 16.36 -6.51 -4.53
C ARG A 33 15.36 -7.53 -5.03
N TYR A 34 15.75 -8.33 -6.02
CA TYR A 34 14.94 -9.41 -6.54
C TYR A 34 14.79 -10.56 -5.52
N ALA A 35 15.89 -10.96 -4.88
CA ALA A 35 15.93 -12.04 -3.90
C ALA A 35 15.15 -11.72 -2.62
N LYS A 36 15.03 -10.43 -2.25
CA LYS A 36 14.13 -9.98 -1.18
C LYS A 36 12.65 -10.32 -1.45
N GLY A 37 12.31 -10.64 -2.69
CA GLY A 37 10.94 -10.90 -3.11
C GLY A 37 10.12 -9.62 -3.17
N THR A 38 9.16 -9.59 -4.09
CA THR A 38 8.11 -8.57 -4.11
C THR A 38 6.79 -9.24 -3.80
N ASN A 39 6.12 -8.81 -2.74
CA ASN A 39 4.80 -9.31 -2.38
C ASN A 39 3.74 -8.61 -3.26
N LEU A 40 3.58 -9.09 -4.49
CA LEU A 40 2.50 -8.66 -5.37
C LEU A 40 1.26 -9.49 -5.08
N VAL A 41 0.15 -8.83 -4.74
CA VAL A 41 -1.13 -9.47 -4.48
C VAL A 41 -2.10 -9.04 -5.58
N LEU A 42 -2.60 -10.02 -6.33
CA LEU A 42 -3.62 -9.77 -7.35
C LEU A 42 -4.96 -9.52 -6.67
N LEU A 43 -5.56 -8.36 -6.94
CA LEU A 43 -6.89 -8.04 -6.46
C LEU A 43 -7.95 -8.78 -7.29
N ASN A 44 -9.06 -9.13 -6.65
CA ASN A 44 -10.24 -9.59 -7.36
C ASN A 44 -10.78 -8.48 -8.28
N ASP A 45 -11.29 -8.83 -9.46
CA ASP A 45 -11.88 -7.91 -10.44
C ASP A 45 -12.86 -6.90 -9.84
N LYS A 46 -13.70 -7.32 -8.89
CA LYS A 46 -14.67 -6.40 -8.24
C LYS A 46 -13.96 -5.32 -7.42
N VAL A 47 -12.90 -5.70 -6.71
CA VAL A 47 -12.11 -4.79 -5.88
C VAL A 47 -11.27 -3.87 -6.78
N ALA A 48 -10.66 -4.42 -7.83
CA ALA A 48 -9.90 -3.63 -8.80
C ALA A 48 -10.76 -2.60 -9.54
N LYS A 49 -12.04 -2.92 -9.81
CA LYS A 49 -12.99 -1.95 -10.39
C LYS A 49 -13.40 -0.85 -9.41
N ALA A 50 -13.48 -1.17 -8.11
CA ALA A 50 -13.84 -0.20 -7.08
C ALA A 50 -12.67 0.71 -6.68
N PHE A 51 -11.43 0.20 -6.73
CA PHE A 51 -10.23 0.91 -6.34
C PHE A 51 -9.26 1.02 -7.52
N PRO A 52 -9.16 2.20 -8.16
CA PRO A 52 -8.35 2.37 -9.37
C PRO A 52 -6.85 2.41 -9.12
N SER A 53 -6.39 2.57 -7.87
CA SER A 53 -4.96 2.62 -7.51
C SER A 53 -4.63 1.83 -6.25
N ALA A 54 -3.37 1.40 -6.14
CA ALA A 54 -2.86 0.74 -4.94
C ALA A 54 -2.90 1.66 -3.71
N GLU A 55 -2.72 2.97 -3.90
CA GLU A 55 -2.84 3.97 -2.84
C GLU A 55 -4.26 3.99 -2.26
N ALA A 56 -5.29 3.99 -3.12
CA ALA A 56 -6.69 3.99 -2.69
C ALA A 56 -7.06 2.72 -1.88
N VAL A 57 -6.53 1.56 -2.27
CA VAL A 57 -6.71 0.32 -1.51
C VAL A 57 -6.07 0.42 -0.13
N ASN A 58 -4.83 0.89 -0.07
CA ASN A 58 -4.09 0.99 1.19
C ASN A 58 -4.73 1.98 2.15
N GLU A 59 -5.17 3.14 1.65
CA GLU A 59 -5.89 4.14 2.46
C GLU A 59 -7.19 3.56 3.04
N ALA A 60 -7.96 2.81 2.24
CA ALA A 60 -9.18 2.16 2.71
C ALA A 60 -8.89 1.13 3.82
N LEU A 61 -7.87 0.31 3.65
CA LEU A 61 -7.47 -0.68 4.66
C LEU A 61 -6.94 -0.02 5.93
N LEU A 62 -6.16 1.05 5.82
CA LEU A 62 -5.68 1.82 6.96
C LEU A 62 -6.84 2.50 7.72
N GLY A 63 -7.82 3.04 6.99
CA GLY A 63 -9.04 3.58 7.57
C GLY A 63 -9.84 2.53 8.36
N LEU A 64 -9.93 1.31 7.82
CA LEU A 64 -10.57 0.20 8.53
C LEU A 64 -9.83 -0.16 9.82
N LEU A 65 -8.49 -0.20 9.81
CA LEU A 65 -7.70 -0.42 11.03
C LEU A 65 -7.91 0.67 12.07
N ALA A 66 -7.97 1.94 11.66
CA ALA A 66 -8.25 3.04 12.59
C ALA A 66 -9.65 2.89 13.24
N LEU A 67 -10.65 2.46 12.46
CA LEU A 67 -12.00 2.24 12.94
C LEU A 67 -12.10 1.05 13.90
N THR A 68 -11.38 -0.05 13.63
CA THR A 68 -11.33 -1.20 14.55
C THR A 68 -10.67 -0.82 15.88
N GLU A 69 -9.60 -0.02 15.87
CA GLU A 69 -8.99 0.48 17.11
C GLU A 69 -9.95 1.35 17.92
N GLN A 70 -10.68 2.26 17.27
CA GLN A 70 -11.65 3.14 17.93
C GLN A 70 -12.78 2.33 18.58
N THR A 71 -13.36 1.39 17.83
CA THR A 71 -14.47 0.55 18.31
C THR A 71 -14.02 -0.40 19.43
N ALA A 72 -12.83 -0.99 19.34
CA ALA A 72 -12.26 -1.82 20.40
C ALA A 72 -12.02 -1.03 21.71
N ARG A 73 -11.62 0.24 21.61
CA ARG A 73 -11.49 1.13 22.79
C ARG A 73 -12.85 1.43 23.43
N ILE A 74 -13.90 1.61 22.64
CA ILE A 74 -15.25 1.86 23.14
C ILE A 74 -15.78 0.64 23.89
N THR A 75 -15.68 -0.55 23.31
CA THR A 75 -16.20 -1.80 23.88
C THR A 75 -15.43 -2.22 25.14
N SER A 76 -14.10 -2.04 25.16
CA SER A 76 -13.28 -2.29 26.35
C SER A 76 -13.57 -1.31 27.50
N ARG A 77 -13.87 -0.04 27.20
CA ARG A 77 -14.29 0.94 28.23
C ARG A 77 -15.69 0.62 28.78
N ALA A 78 -16.62 0.22 27.93
CA ALA A 78 -17.98 -0.16 28.35
C ALA A 78 -17.98 -1.38 29.28
N THR A 79 -17.20 -2.41 28.95
CA THR A 79 -17.04 -3.62 29.80
C THR A 79 -16.35 -3.32 31.13
N ARG A 80 -15.40 -2.37 31.18
CA ARG A 80 -14.78 -1.93 32.44
C ARG A 80 -15.74 -1.12 33.31
N ALA A 81 -16.61 -0.32 32.70
CA ALA A 81 -17.63 0.45 33.42
C ALA A 81 -18.73 -0.44 34.01
N SER A 82 -19.15 -1.51 33.31
CA SER A 82 -20.11 -2.46 33.87
C SER A 82 -19.53 -3.23 35.06
N ARG A 83 -18.28 -3.69 34.99
CA ARG A 83 -17.62 -4.39 36.12
C ARG A 83 -17.54 -3.54 37.39
N LYS A 84 -17.31 -2.22 37.28
CA LYS A 84 -17.30 -1.32 38.46
C LYS A 84 -18.67 -1.17 39.13
N ARG A 85 -19.76 -1.34 38.38
CA ARG A 85 -21.13 -1.24 38.91
C ARG A 85 -21.61 -2.53 39.59
N PHE A 86 -20.97 -3.66 39.32
CA PHE A 86 -21.27 -4.95 39.95
C PHE A 86 -20.42 -5.25 41.21
N VAL A 87 -19.47 -4.37 41.57
CA VAL A 87 -18.57 -4.54 42.73
C VAL A 87 -18.91 -3.54 43.86
N ALA A 88 -20.18 -3.14 43.97
CA ALA A 88 -20.67 -2.29 45.06
C ALA A 88 -21.74 -3.03 45.86
#